data_AF-A0A441TDB5-F1
#
_entry.id   AF-A0A441TDB5-F1
#
_cell.length_a   1.000
_cell.length_b   1.000
_cell.length_c   1.000
_cell.angle_alpha   90.00
_cell.angle_beta   90.00
_cell.angle_gamma   90.00
#
_symmetry.space_group_name_H-M   'P 1'
#
loop_
_entity.id
_entity.type
_entity.pdbx_description
1 polymer ?
#
loop_
_entity_poly.entity_id
_entity_poly.type
_entity_poly.pdbx_seq_one_letter_code
_entity_poly.pdbx_strand_id
1 'polypeptide(L)' 'LSKEAREKAEAELKKLRSMSPMSAESTVVRNYLDWLLSIPWGKNSKVKQDLNYAQDVLDADHFGLDKVKERIVEY' A
#
# COMPACT_ATOMS: atom_id res chain seq x y z
N LEU A 1 1.80 1.14 -10.98
CA LEU A 1 2.72 -0.02 -10.94
C LEU A 1 4.11 0.48 -11.26
N SER A 2 5.16 -0.02 -10.59
CA SER A 2 6.53 0.17 -11.08
C SER A 2 6.71 -0.53 -12.44
N LYS A 3 7.70 -0.10 -13.23
CA LYS A 3 7.98 -0.68 -14.55
C LYS A 3 8.29 -2.18 -14.45
N GLU A 4 9.06 -2.56 -13.43
CA GLU A 4 9.43 -3.96 -13.15
C GLU A 4 8.22 -4.81 -12.74
N ALA A 5 7.33 -4.29 -11.89
CA ALA A 5 6.12 -5.00 -11.47
C ALA A 5 5.18 -5.26 -12.66
N ARG A 6 5.09 -4.31 -13.59
CA ARG A 6 4.28 -4.45 -14.80
C ARG A 6 4.84 -5.52 -15.74
N GLU A 7 6.15 -5.52 -15.97
CA GLU A 7 6.81 -6.50 -16.83
C GLU A 7 6.65 -7.93 -16.27
N LYS A 8 6.79 -8.10 -14.95
CA LYS A 8 6.53 -9.38 -14.28
C LYS A 8 5.06 -9.81 -14.39
N ALA A 9 4.12 -8.89 -14.18
CA ALA A 9 2.69 -9.18 -14.31
C ALA A 9 2.32 -9.61 -15.74
N GLU A 10 2.85 -8.95 -16.76
CA GLU A 10 2.62 -9.30 -18.17
C GLU A 10 3.21 -10.68 -18.53
N ALA A 11 4.40 -11.02 -18.01
CA ALA A 11 5.01 -12.33 -18.20
C ALA A 11 4.19 -13.46 -17.56
N GLU A 12 3.74 -13.28 -16.32
CA GLU A 12 2.90 -14.26 -15.62
C GLU A 12 1.51 -14.39 -16.26
N LEU A 13 0.94 -13.29 -16.77
CA LEU A 13 -0.32 -13.31 -17.52
C LEU A 13 -0.20 -14.07 -18.86
N LYS A 14 0.95 -13.96 -19.54
CA LYS A 14 1.22 -14.74 -20.76
C LYS A 14 1.32 -16.23 -20.45
N LYS A 15 1.95 -16.62 -19.34
CA LYS A 15 2.00 -18.02 -18.88
C LYS A 15 0.61 -18.55 -18.53
N LEU A 16 -0.19 -17.75 -17.81
CA LEU A 16 -1.56 -18.10 -17.43
C LEU A 16 -2.44 -18.40 -18.66
N ARG A 17 -2.32 -17.62 -19.74
CA ARG A 17 -3.07 -17.84 -21.00
C ARG A 17 -2.75 -19.17 -21.69
N SER A 18 -1.54 -19.68 -21.49
CA SER A 18 -1.11 -20.96 -22.07
C SER A 18 -1.39 -22.16 -21.17
N MET A 19 -1.77 -21.94 -19.91
CA MET A 19 -2.09 -23.00 -18.95
C MET A 19 -3.56 -23.41 -19.03
N SER A 20 -3.83 -24.67 -18.73
CA SER A 20 -5.21 -25.14 -18.55
C SER A 20 -5.81 -24.48 -17.30
N PRO A 21 -7.02 -23.89 -17.36
CA PRO A 21 -7.65 -23.18 -16.25
C PRO A 21 -8.02 -24.09 -15.07
N MET A 22 -7.99 -25.42 -15.24
CA MET A 22 -8.17 -26.40 -14.16
C MET A 22 -6.84 -26.81 -13.48
N SER A 23 -5.69 -26.35 -13.96
CA SER A 23 -4.40 -26.66 -13.34
C SER A 23 -4.24 -25.94 -11.99
N ALA A 24 -3.72 -26.65 -10.99
CA ALA A 24 -3.38 -26.05 -9.68
C ALA A 24 -2.39 -24.88 -9.82
N GLU A 25 -1.51 -24.92 -10.83
CA GLU A 25 -0.57 -23.83 -11.14
C GLU A 25 -1.28 -22.57 -11.63
N SER A 26 -2.39 -22.71 -12.38
CA SER A 26 -3.20 -21.58 -12.85
C SER A 26 -3.84 -20.83 -11.68
N THR A 27 -4.19 -21.52 -10.60
CA THR A 27 -4.76 -20.91 -9.39
C THR A 27 -3.72 -20.07 -8.65
N VAL A 28 -2.49 -20.57 -8.54
CA VAL A 28 -1.38 -19.85 -7.89
C VAL A 28 -1.02 -18.57 -8.66
N VAL A 29 -0.91 -18.66 -9.98
CA VAL A 29 -0.59 -17.50 -10.83
C VAL A 29 -1.72 -16.47 -10.83
N ARG A 30 -2.99 -16.91 -10.86
CA ARG A 30 -4.15 -16.01 -10.73
C ARG A 30 -4.11 -15.26 -9.40
N ASN A 31 -3.91 -15.96 -8.28
CA ASN A 31 -3.80 -15.35 -6.97
C ASN A 31 -2.68 -14.30 -6.95
N TYR A 32 -1.50 -14.61 -7.49
CA TYR A 32 -0.38 -13.67 -7.55
C TYR A 32 -0.73 -12.37 -8.31
N LEU A 33 -1.42 -12.49 -9.45
CA LEU A 33 -1.90 -11.33 -10.21
C LEU A 33 -2.97 -10.53 -9.44
N ASP A 34 -3.85 -11.21 -8.71
CA ASP A 34 -4.86 -10.56 -7.86
C ASP A 34 -4.21 -9.76 -6.71
N TRP A 35 -3.17 -10.29 -6.08
CA TRP A 35 -2.36 -9.56 -5.08
C TRP A 35 -1.67 -8.34 -5.68
N LEU A 36 -1.13 -8.46 -6.90
CA LEU A 36 -0.52 -7.34 -7.61
C LEU A 36 -1.53 -6.23 -7.90
N LEU A 37 -2.79 -6.56 -8.18
CA LEU A 37 -3.84 -5.58 -8.49
C LEU A 37 -4.47 -4.95 -7.25
N SER A 38 -4.48 -5.64 -6.10
CA SER A 38 -5.05 -5.13 -4.86
C SER A 38 -4.20 -4.03 -4.21
N ILE A 39 -2.91 -3.98 -4.52
CA ILE A 39 -1.99 -2.97 -3.99
C ILE A 39 -2.23 -1.63 -4.69
N PRO A 40 -2.43 -0.52 -3.93
CA PRO A 40 -2.66 0.79 -4.51
C PRO A 40 -1.35 1.40 -5.03
N TRP A 41 -0.92 1.00 -6.22
CA TRP A 41 0.29 1.52 -6.84
C TRP A 41 0.15 3.01 -7.21
N GLY A 42 0.64 3.88 -6.34
CA GLY A 42 0.68 5.33 -6.59
C GLY A 42 -0.53 6.11 -6.06
N LYS A 43 -1.40 5.49 -5.25
CA LYS A 43 -2.35 6.27 -4.44
C LYS A 43 -1.69 6.61 -3.11
N ASN A 44 -1.14 7.80 -3.02
CA ASN A 44 -0.73 8.37 -1.75
C ASN A 44 -1.96 9.00 -1.09
N SER A 45 -2.16 8.80 0.21
CA SER A 45 -3.12 9.58 0.95
C SER A 45 -2.69 11.04 0.94
N LYS A 46 -3.65 11.96 0.83
CA LYS A 46 -3.38 13.38 1.04
C LYS A 46 -3.14 13.56 2.54
N VAL A 47 -1.90 13.84 2.92
CA VAL A 47 -1.54 14.19 4.29
C VAL A 47 -1.76 15.70 4.44
N LYS A 48 -2.45 16.10 5.51
CA LYS A 48 -2.59 17.50 5.90
C LYS A 48 -1.40 17.83 6.79
N GLN A 49 -0.43 18.60 6.27
CA GLN A 49 0.75 19.04 7.03
C GLN A 49 0.47 20.36 7.75
N ASP A 50 -0.50 20.35 8.67
CA ASP A 50 -0.77 21.50 9.54
C ASP A 50 -0.34 21.14 10.96
N LEU A 51 0.77 21.73 11.39
CA LEU A 51 1.42 21.44 12.67
C LEU A 51 0.56 21.89 13.86
N ASN A 52 -0.13 23.03 13.74
CA ASN A 52 -1.00 23.55 14.78
C ASN A 52 -2.21 22.63 14.97
N TYR A 53 -2.84 22.24 13.86
CA TYR A 53 -3.94 21.29 13.89
C TYR A 53 -3.52 19.92 14.45
N ALA A 54 -2.31 19.45 14.12
CA ALA A 54 -1.79 18.20 14.66
C ALA A 54 -1.58 18.26 16.18
N GLN A 55 -1.08 19.39 16.70
CA GLN A 55 -0.88 19.59 18.13
C GLN A 55 -2.20 19.66 18.88
N ASP A 56 -3.19 20.41 18.37
CA ASP A 56 -4.53 20.50 18.97
C ASP A 56 -5.22 19.13 19.07
N VAL A 57 -5.11 18.29 18.02
CA VAL A 57 -5.66 16.94 18.02
C VAL A 57 -4.93 16.03 19.02
N LEU A 58 -3.61 16.12 19.09
CA LEU A 58 -2.81 15.34 20.05
C LEU A 58 -3.13 15.70 21.50
N ASP A 59 -3.34 16.99 21.78
CA ASP A 59 -3.72 17.49 23.10
C ASP A 59 -5.16 17.16 23.49
N ALA A 60 -6.08 17.10 22.51
CA ALA A 60 -7.46 16.70 22.74
C ALA A 60 -7.61 15.19 23.00
N ASP A 61 -6.91 14.34 22.24
CA ASP A 61 -7.06 12.88 22.34
C ASP A 61 -6.19 12.25 23.42
N HIS A 62 -5.15 12.95 23.91
CA HIS A 62 -4.19 12.40 24.88
C HIS A 62 -3.87 13.38 26.01
N PHE A 63 -4.05 12.96 27.26
CA PHE A 63 -3.67 13.73 28.44
C PHE A 63 -2.18 13.53 28.80
N GLY A 64 -1.39 14.61 28.83
CA GLY A 64 0.06 14.58 29.08
C GLY A 64 0.91 14.25 27.84
N LEU A 65 2.01 13.51 28.02
CA LEU A 65 2.91 13.05 26.93
C LEU A 65 3.63 14.17 26.17
N ASP A 66 3.97 15.28 26.83
CA ASP A 66 4.59 16.47 26.21
C ASP A 66 5.82 16.13 25.35
N LYS A 67 6.75 15.34 25.90
CA LYS A 67 7.97 14.90 25.17
C LYS A 67 7.69 14.06 23.92
N VAL A 68 6.58 13.31 23.90
CA VAL A 68 6.23 12.44 22.77
C VAL A 68 5.51 13.24 21.70
N LYS A 69 4.60 14.13 22.12
CA LYS A 69 3.89 15.04 21.22
C LYS A 69 4.84 15.99 20.50
N GLU A 70 5.77 16.59 21.22
CA GLU A 70 6.79 17.48 20.66
C GLU A 70 7.61 16.76 19.58
N ARG A 71 7.96 15.49 19.81
CA ARG A 71 8.71 14.66 18.86
C ARG A 71 7.92 14.18 17.63
N ILE A 72 6.59 14.04 17.75
CA ILE A 72 5.70 13.73 16.63
C ILE A 72 5.52 14.95 15.73
N VAL A 73 5.46 16.15 16.31
CA VAL A 73 5.34 17.42 15.57
C VAL A 73 6.66 17.80 14.87
N GLU A 74 7.82 17.39 15.41
CA GLU A 74 9.13 17.57 14.78
C GLU A 74 9.36 16.72 13.50
N TYR A 75 8.61 15.63 13.30
CA TYR A 75 8.85 14.62 12.24
C TYR A 75 7.85 14.75 11.08
#